data_AF-A0A067BRP8-F1
#
_entry.id   AF-A0A067BRP8-F1
#
_cell.length_a   1.000
_cell.length_b   1.000
_cell.length_c   1.000
_cell.angle_alpha   90.00
_cell.angle_beta   90.00
_cell.angle_gamma   90.00
#
_symmetry.space_group_name_H-M   'P 1'
#
loop_
_entity.id
_entity.type
_entity.pdbx_description
1 polymer ?
#
loop_
_entity_poly.entity_id
_entity_poly.type
_entity_poly.pdbx_seq_one_letter_code
_entity_poly.pdbx_strand_id
1 'polypeptide(L)'
;MALLANIASLVWLVVHGLVAPLLVLCCPRDPDQRFFDALVARVLRSQTALAHGCVRFNFNVYGHLQRLVFRPTSVVDTPNVQGLWYDGRPSKKGSDHDITILYIHGGGFVVGSATTQSCDIIQPLLQALRAKAIDARVFSLEYDLAPEFKYPHQLQQTISAYAWLRAETSGPILVVGDSAGGNLAALLLQHIVRANLPPPVGAILLSPWVDVAGTAPSYARNAATDVFLP
;
A
#
# COMPACT_ATOMS: atom_id res chain seq x y z
N MET A 1 -17.36 -32.18 -13.66
CA MET A 1 -16.19 -31.66 -12.90
C MET A 1 -16.16 -30.13 -12.83
N ALA A 2 -16.13 -29.38 -13.95
CA ALA A 2 -16.01 -27.91 -13.95
C ALA A 2 -16.92 -27.15 -12.96
N LEU A 3 -18.21 -27.54 -12.83
CA LEU A 3 -19.14 -26.92 -11.88
C LEU A 3 -18.67 -27.01 -10.42
N LEU A 4 -18.07 -28.14 -10.00
CA LEU A 4 -17.52 -28.31 -8.65
C LEU A 4 -16.24 -27.50 -8.44
N ALA A 5 -15.41 -27.34 -9.49
CA ALA A 5 -14.27 -26.42 -9.43
C ALA A 5 -14.73 -24.97 -9.25
N ASN A 6 -15.78 -24.55 -9.95
CA ASN A 6 -16.36 -23.21 -9.78
C ASN A 6 -16.96 -23.01 -8.37
N ILE A 7 -17.68 -24.00 -7.82
CA ILE A 7 -18.22 -23.92 -6.45
C ILE A 7 -17.09 -23.88 -5.41
N ALA A 8 -16.06 -24.71 -5.57
CA ALA A 8 -14.88 -24.70 -4.70
C ALA A 8 -14.18 -23.34 -4.73
N SER A 9 -13.98 -22.77 -5.93
CA SER A 9 -13.39 -21.44 -6.14
C SER A 9 -14.26 -20.31 -5.56
N LEU A 10 -15.60 -20.42 -5.63
CA LEU A 10 -16.52 -19.43 -5.09
C LEU A 10 -16.55 -19.45 -3.54
N VAL A 11 -16.57 -20.65 -2.95
CA VAL A 11 -16.39 -20.80 -1.48
C VAL A 11 -15.02 -20.29 -1.06
N TRP A 12 -13.98 -20.54 -1.85
CA TRP A 12 -12.65 -19.95 -1.66
C TRP A 12 -12.67 -18.43 -1.63
N LEU A 13 -13.32 -17.81 -2.62
CA LEU A 13 -13.48 -16.37 -2.76
C LEU A 13 -14.21 -15.76 -1.55
N VAL A 14 -15.30 -16.39 -1.08
CA VAL A 14 -16.04 -15.89 0.08
C VAL A 14 -15.21 -16.00 1.37
N VAL A 15 -14.56 -17.14 1.62
CA VAL A 15 -13.78 -17.31 2.86
C VAL A 15 -12.52 -16.41 2.87
N HIS A 16 -11.79 -16.29 1.77
CA HIS A 16 -10.49 -15.63 1.74
C HIS A 16 -10.53 -14.20 1.17
N GLY A 17 -11.60 -13.82 0.48
CA GLY A 17 -11.85 -12.47 -0.07
C GLY A 17 -12.91 -11.67 0.69
N LEU A 18 -13.66 -12.27 1.61
CA LEU A 18 -14.58 -11.55 2.52
C LEU A 18 -14.33 -11.88 4.00
N VAL A 19 -14.35 -13.17 4.40
CA VAL A 19 -14.25 -13.51 5.83
C VAL A 19 -12.88 -13.18 6.42
N ALA A 20 -11.78 -13.50 5.73
CA ALA A 20 -10.44 -13.12 6.18
C ALA A 20 -10.25 -11.59 6.27
N PRO A 21 -10.56 -10.77 5.24
CA PRO A 21 -10.69 -9.32 5.35
C PRO A 21 -11.47 -8.79 6.56
N LEU A 22 -12.65 -9.36 6.84
CA LEU A 22 -13.48 -8.91 7.96
C LEU A 22 -12.87 -9.30 9.32
N LEU A 23 -12.22 -10.47 9.43
CA LEU A 23 -11.45 -10.82 10.63
C LEU A 23 -10.25 -9.88 10.82
N VAL A 24 -9.57 -9.50 9.73
CA VAL A 24 -8.43 -8.57 9.77
C VAL A 24 -8.85 -7.16 10.22
N LEU A 25 -10.04 -6.69 9.82
CA LEU A 25 -10.56 -5.38 10.19
C LEU A 25 -11.30 -5.34 11.54
N CYS A 26 -11.88 -6.45 12.00
CA CYS A 26 -12.78 -6.47 13.17
C CYS A 26 -12.23 -7.21 14.41
N CYS A 27 -11.19 -8.05 14.30
CA CYS A 27 -10.60 -8.71 15.46
C CYS A 27 -9.50 -7.83 16.09
N PRO A 28 -9.48 -7.67 17.44
CA PRO A 28 -8.32 -7.10 18.13
C PRO A 28 -7.06 -7.91 17.80
N ARG A 29 -5.97 -7.22 17.44
CA ARG A 29 -4.68 -7.89 17.18
C ARG A 29 -4.12 -8.46 18.48
N ASP A 30 -3.89 -9.77 18.46
CA ASP A 30 -3.09 -10.54 19.43
C ASP A 30 -1.73 -9.85 19.68
N PRO A 31 -1.28 -9.63 20.94
CA PRO A 31 0.03 -9.01 21.20
C PRO A 31 1.20 -9.79 20.58
N ASP A 32 1.06 -11.10 20.43
CA ASP A 32 2.05 -11.98 19.79
C ASP A 32 1.80 -12.14 18.27
N GLN A 33 0.66 -11.66 17.75
CA GLN A 33 0.14 -11.72 16.38
C GLN A 33 0.05 -13.11 15.69
N ARG A 34 0.63 -14.17 16.27
CA ARG A 34 0.83 -15.51 15.67
C ARG A 34 -0.39 -16.10 14.96
N PHE A 35 -1.60 -16.00 15.54
CA PHE A 35 -2.81 -16.53 14.88
C PHE A 35 -3.19 -15.71 13.65
N PHE A 36 -3.09 -14.38 13.77
CA PHE A 36 -3.41 -13.42 12.72
C PHE A 36 -2.41 -13.53 11.57
N ASP A 37 -1.12 -13.62 11.89
CA ASP A 37 -0.04 -13.86 10.94
C ASP A 37 -0.22 -15.20 10.21
N ALA A 38 -0.55 -16.29 10.94
CA ALA A 38 -0.81 -17.58 10.33
C ALA A 38 -2.05 -17.58 9.42
N LEU A 39 -3.10 -16.84 9.77
CA LEU A 39 -4.30 -16.67 8.95
C LEU A 39 -4.00 -15.84 7.69
N VAL A 40 -3.41 -14.65 7.85
CA VAL A 40 -3.01 -13.76 6.75
C VAL A 40 -2.02 -14.46 5.82
N ALA A 41 -1.02 -15.15 6.35
CA ALA A 41 -0.06 -15.91 5.54
C ALA A 41 -0.70 -17.10 4.79
N ARG A 42 -1.75 -17.72 5.35
CA ARG A 42 -2.52 -18.77 4.67
C ARG A 42 -3.41 -18.20 3.56
N VAL A 43 -3.98 -17.01 3.78
CA VAL A 43 -4.77 -16.25 2.80
C VAL A 43 -3.89 -15.74 1.65
N LEU A 44 -2.73 -15.16 1.93
CA LEU A 44 -1.84 -14.58 0.90
C LEU A 44 -1.20 -15.66 0.03
N ARG A 45 -0.54 -16.68 0.62
CA ARG A 45 0.09 -17.80 -0.12
C ARG A 45 -0.86 -18.57 -1.03
N SER A 46 -2.16 -18.54 -0.73
CA SER A 46 -3.19 -19.19 -1.54
C SER A 46 -3.79 -18.27 -2.59
N GLN A 47 -3.97 -16.98 -2.30
CA GLN A 47 -4.36 -15.98 -3.29
C GLN A 47 -3.29 -15.85 -4.39
N THR A 48 -1.99 -15.94 -4.08
CA THR A 48 -0.90 -15.93 -5.08
C THR A 48 -0.96 -17.09 -6.09
N ALA A 49 -1.70 -18.17 -5.79
CA ALA A 49 -1.90 -19.30 -6.70
C ALA A 49 -3.18 -19.17 -7.58
N LEU A 50 -3.95 -18.09 -7.44
CA LEU A 50 -5.18 -17.86 -8.21
C LEU A 50 -4.90 -17.06 -9.49
N ALA A 51 -5.79 -17.17 -10.48
CA ALA A 51 -5.73 -16.36 -11.69
C ALA A 51 -5.77 -14.86 -11.35
N HIS A 52 -4.92 -14.06 -12.01
CA HIS A 52 -4.65 -12.65 -11.72
C HIS A 52 -5.89 -11.77 -11.45
N GLY A 53 -6.95 -11.90 -12.26
CA GLY A 53 -8.20 -11.15 -12.08
C GLY A 53 -8.93 -11.45 -10.75
N CYS A 54 -8.80 -12.68 -10.23
CA CYS A 54 -9.35 -13.07 -8.92
C CYS A 54 -8.58 -12.39 -7.77
N VAL A 55 -7.25 -12.34 -7.88
CA VAL A 55 -6.39 -11.65 -6.89
C VAL A 55 -6.69 -10.15 -6.88
N ARG A 56 -6.76 -9.51 -8.05
CA ARG A 56 -7.20 -8.11 -8.19
C ARG A 56 -8.59 -7.88 -7.58
N PHE A 57 -9.57 -8.73 -7.86
CA PHE A 57 -10.90 -8.60 -7.26
C PHE A 57 -10.87 -8.62 -5.74
N ASN A 58 -10.14 -9.56 -5.13
CA ASN A 58 -10.00 -9.64 -3.67
C ASN A 58 -9.33 -8.40 -3.08
N PHE A 59 -8.27 -7.89 -3.69
CA PHE A 59 -7.57 -6.68 -3.24
C PHE A 59 -8.43 -5.41 -3.40
N ASN A 60 -9.26 -5.34 -4.45
CA ASN A 60 -10.20 -4.23 -4.66
C ASN A 60 -11.34 -4.26 -3.63
N VAL A 61 -11.88 -5.45 -3.31
CA VAL A 61 -12.85 -5.64 -2.21
C VAL A 61 -12.23 -5.27 -0.86
N TYR A 62 -10.98 -5.68 -0.61
CA TYR A 62 -10.25 -5.34 0.62
C TYR A 62 -10.10 -3.83 0.79
N GLY A 63 -9.58 -3.14 -0.23
CA GLY A 63 -9.44 -1.68 -0.24
C GLY A 63 -10.78 -0.95 -0.11
N HIS A 64 -11.85 -1.46 -0.72
CA HIS A 64 -13.19 -0.89 -0.55
C HIS A 64 -13.69 -1.00 0.90
N LEU A 65 -13.48 -2.15 1.56
CA LEU A 65 -13.80 -2.32 2.98
C LEU A 65 -12.95 -1.38 3.86
N GLN A 66 -11.65 -1.24 3.59
CA GLN A 66 -10.78 -0.30 4.29
C GLN A 66 -11.29 1.15 4.15
N ARG A 67 -11.66 1.58 2.94
CA ARG A 67 -12.20 2.92 2.66
C ARG A 67 -13.52 3.20 3.40
N LEU A 68 -14.32 2.17 3.70
CA LEU A 68 -15.56 2.33 4.47
C LEU A 68 -15.27 2.55 5.97
N VAL A 69 -14.26 1.87 6.51
CA VAL A 69 -13.82 1.94 7.92
C VAL A 69 -12.99 3.18 8.21
N PHE A 70 -11.95 3.45 7.42
CA PHE A 70 -11.13 4.66 7.48
C PHE A 70 -11.26 5.42 6.16
N ARG A 71 -12.05 6.50 6.20
CA ARG A 71 -12.41 7.29 5.02
C ARG A 71 -11.35 8.36 4.72
N PRO A 72 -10.99 8.57 3.43
CA PRO A 72 -10.18 9.71 3.04
C PRO A 72 -10.97 11.02 3.20
N THR A 73 -10.27 12.10 3.54
CA THR A 73 -10.83 13.46 3.66
C THR A 73 -11.20 14.02 2.28
N SER A 74 -10.39 13.73 1.26
CA SER A 74 -10.63 14.14 -0.12
C SER A 74 -9.98 13.20 -1.13
N VAL A 75 -10.42 13.30 -2.38
CA VAL A 75 -9.90 12.56 -3.53
C VAL A 75 -9.19 13.55 -4.44
N VAL A 76 -8.02 13.17 -4.95
CA VAL A 76 -7.34 13.86 -6.05
C VAL A 76 -7.49 12.99 -7.28
N ASP A 77 -8.10 13.53 -8.33
CA ASP A 77 -8.21 12.91 -9.63
C ASP A 77 -7.85 13.95 -10.69
N THR A 78 -6.62 13.86 -11.20
CA THR A 78 -6.08 14.77 -12.22
C THR A 78 -5.31 13.95 -13.27
N PRO A 79 -5.15 14.45 -14.51
CA PRO A 79 -4.42 13.73 -15.56
C PRO A 79 -2.95 13.37 -15.24
N ASN A 80 -2.36 14.00 -14.21
CA ASN A 80 -0.94 13.82 -13.84
C ASN A 80 -0.75 13.07 -12.51
N VAL A 81 -1.74 13.13 -11.61
CA VAL A 81 -1.69 12.58 -10.25
C VAL A 81 -3.09 12.16 -9.82
N GLN A 82 -3.22 10.93 -9.33
CA GLN A 82 -4.42 10.40 -8.69
C GLN A 82 -4.07 9.90 -7.27
N GLY A 83 -5.03 9.95 -6.34
CA GLY A 83 -4.81 9.50 -4.97
C GLY A 83 -5.79 10.04 -3.95
N LEU A 84 -5.51 9.76 -2.68
CA LEU A 84 -6.42 9.99 -1.56
C LEU A 84 -5.72 10.68 -0.39
N TRP A 85 -6.35 11.73 0.15
CA TRP A 85 -5.86 12.39 1.36
C TRP A 85 -6.46 11.77 2.62
N TYR A 86 -5.62 11.56 3.63
CA TYR A 86 -5.99 11.08 4.96
C TYR A 86 -5.29 11.93 6.03
N ASP A 87 -6.05 12.57 6.92
CA ASP A 87 -5.50 13.50 7.92
C ASP A 87 -5.59 12.95 9.35
N GLY A 88 -4.60 13.26 10.19
CA GLY A 88 -4.64 12.92 11.63
C GLY A 88 -5.67 13.71 12.43
N ARG A 89 -6.13 14.86 11.89
CA ARG A 89 -7.17 15.75 12.43
C ARG A 89 -7.95 16.36 11.24
N PRO A 90 -9.25 16.70 11.39
CA PRO A 90 -9.93 17.54 10.41
C PRO A 90 -9.28 18.93 10.40
N SER A 91 -8.48 19.23 9.38
CA SER A 91 -7.77 20.51 9.26
C SER A 91 -8.72 21.64 8.91
N LYS A 92 -8.36 22.87 9.32
CA LYS A 92 -8.97 24.06 8.73
C LYS A 92 -8.37 24.26 7.34
N LYS A 93 -9.22 24.48 6.34
CA LYS A 93 -8.80 24.68 4.95
C LYS A 93 -7.74 25.80 4.88
N GLY A 94 -6.50 25.45 4.52
CA GLY A 94 -5.37 26.39 4.41
C GLY A 94 -4.40 26.44 5.60
N SER A 95 -4.43 25.51 6.56
CA SER A 95 -3.31 25.30 7.49
C SER A 95 -2.28 24.31 6.89
N ASP A 96 -1.01 24.71 6.79
CA ASP A 96 0.09 23.75 6.60
C ASP A 96 0.14 22.79 7.81
N HIS A 97 0.44 21.52 7.55
CA HIS A 97 0.64 20.47 8.58
C HIS A 97 2.13 20.35 8.90
N ASP A 98 2.47 19.90 10.13
CA ASP A 98 3.87 19.71 10.55
C ASP A 98 4.63 18.74 9.63
N ILE A 99 3.93 17.77 9.03
CA ILE A 99 4.48 16.87 8.01
C ILE A 99 3.43 16.41 6.99
N THR A 100 3.82 16.40 5.72
CA THR A 100 3.06 15.75 4.64
C THR A 100 3.74 14.43 4.26
N ILE A 101 2.98 13.36 4.09
CA ILE A 101 3.52 12.02 3.85
C ILE A 101 3.04 11.54 2.48
N LEU A 102 3.97 11.30 1.55
CA LEU A 102 3.69 10.56 0.32
C LEU A 102 3.74 9.07 0.65
N TYR A 103 2.59 8.41 0.63
CA TYR A 103 2.48 6.96 0.79
C TYR A 103 2.26 6.26 -0.55
N ILE A 104 3.02 5.20 -0.80
CA ILE A 104 2.99 4.41 -2.04
C ILE A 104 2.75 2.94 -1.65
N HIS A 105 1.64 2.36 -2.10
CA HIS A 105 1.21 1.03 -1.67
C HIS A 105 2.01 -0.12 -2.29
N GLY A 106 2.06 -1.26 -1.61
CA GLY A 106 2.54 -2.53 -2.14
C GLY A 106 1.55 -3.24 -3.07
N GLY A 107 1.78 -4.54 -3.31
CA GLY A 107 0.95 -5.37 -4.19
C GLY A 107 1.62 -5.83 -5.49
N GLY A 108 2.96 -5.92 -5.51
CA GLY A 108 3.71 -6.53 -6.62
C GLY A 108 3.55 -5.82 -7.98
N PHE A 109 3.16 -4.54 -7.99
CA PHE A 109 2.75 -3.78 -9.18
C PHE A 109 1.49 -4.30 -9.91
N VAL A 110 0.85 -5.37 -9.43
CA VAL A 110 -0.24 -6.07 -10.13
C VAL A 110 -1.59 -6.00 -9.41
N VAL A 111 -1.57 -5.74 -8.10
CA VAL A 111 -2.72 -5.51 -7.22
C VAL A 111 -2.43 -4.34 -6.27
N GLY A 112 -3.43 -3.95 -5.48
CA GLY A 112 -3.34 -2.80 -4.57
C GLY A 112 -4.16 -1.61 -5.07
N SER A 113 -4.20 -0.57 -4.25
CA SER A 113 -4.80 0.73 -4.54
C SER A 113 -4.42 1.73 -3.45
N ALA A 114 -4.72 3.02 -3.64
CA ALA A 114 -4.58 4.05 -2.60
C ALA A 114 -5.40 3.76 -1.32
N THR A 115 -6.35 2.81 -1.36
CA THR A 115 -7.17 2.38 -0.20
C THR A 115 -6.68 1.13 0.51
N THR A 116 -5.84 0.31 -0.14
CA THR A 116 -5.57 -1.09 0.28
C THR A 116 -4.90 -1.23 1.64
N GLN A 117 -4.23 -0.18 2.13
CA GLN A 117 -3.46 -0.17 3.38
C GLN A 117 -3.87 0.99 4.31
N SER A 118 -5.05 1.58 4.09
CA SER A 118 -5.49 2.75 4.84
C SER A 118 -5.78 2.49 6.31
N CYS A 119 -6.28 1.29 6.66
CA CYS A 119 -6.46 0.83 8.04
C CYS A 119 -5.21 0.17 8.63
N ASP A 120 -4.36 -0.46 7.81
CA ASP A 120 -3.22 -1.25 8.31
C ASP A 120 -1.95 -0.43 8.54
N ILE A 121 -1.68 0.57 7.69
CA ILE A 121 -0.46 1.38 7.71
C ILE A 121 -0.79 2.86 7.94
N ILE A 122 -1.67 3.45 7.13
CA ILE A 122 -1.93 4.90 7.16
C ILE A 122 -2.57 5.34 8.48
N GLN A 123 -3.64 4.67 8.92
CA GLN A 123 -4.35 5.00 10.15
C GLN A 123 -3.46 4.83 11.41
N PRO A 124 -2.73 3.72 11.62
CA PRO A 124 -1.80 3.59 12.75
C PRO A 124 -0.66 4.62 12.72
N LEU A 125 -0.13 4.96 11.54
CA LEU A 125 0.91 5.99 11.40
C LEU A 125 0.40 7.37 11.82
N LEU A 126 -0.79 7.77 11.34
CA LEU A 126 -1.43 9.02 11.73
C LEU A 126 -1.78 9.05 13.23
N GLN A 127 -2.23 7.93 13.81
CA GLN A 127 -2.48 7.81 15.25
C GLN A 127 -1.18 7.96 16.06
N ALA A 128 -0.08 7.31 15.65
CA ALA A 128 1.20 7.37 16.34
C ALA A 128 1.85 8.76 16.29
N LEU A 129 1.72 9.48 15.17
CA LEU A 129 2.17 10.87 15.02
C LEU A 129 1.32 11.81 15.88
N ARG A 130 -0.01 11.67 15.83
CA ARG A 130 -0.94 12.43 16.67
C ARG A 130 -0.73 12.20 18.17
N ALA A 131 -0.36 10.99 18.59
CA ALA A 131 0.00 10.68 19.98
C ALA A 131 1.28 11.41 20.44
N LYS A 132 2.15 11.80 19.51
CA LYS A 132 3.32 12.68 19.75
C LYS A 132 3.01 14.16 19.50
N ALA A 133 1.73 14.52 19.42
CA ALA A 133 1.19 15.86 19.11
C ALA A 133 1.50 16.42 17.71
N ILE A 134 2.19 15.68 16.85
CA ILE A 134 2.53 16.05 15.47
C ILE A 134 1.25 16.07 14.61
N ASP A 135 1.01 17.16 13.89
CA ASP A 135 -0.05 17.25 12.88
C ASP A 135 0.46 16.71 11.55
N ALA A 136 -0.16 15.64 11.07
CA ALA A 136 0.28 14.91 9.90
C ALA A 136 -0.89 14.63 8.95
N ARG A 137 -0.60 14.72 7.65
CA ARG A 137 -1.47 14.26 6.56
C ARG A 137 -0.73 13.29 5.65
N VAL A 138 -1.44 12.29 5.13
CA VAL A 138 -0.94 11.30 4.19
C VAL A 138 -1.66 11.48 2.85
N PHE A 139 -0.89 11.65 1.78
CA PHE A 139 -1.34 11.44 0.42
C PHE A 139 -1.02 10.01 0.01
N SER A 140 -2.05 9.18 -0.11
CA SER A 140 -1.95 7.82 -0.63
C SER A 140 -2.03 7.87 -2.15
N LEU A 141 -0.91 7.56 -2.83
CA LEU A 141 -0.82 7.57 -4.28
C LEU A 141 -1.62 6.42 -4.89
N GLU A 142 -2.47 6.72 -5.86
CA GLU A 142 -3.06 5.74 -6.78
C GLU A 142 -2.15 5.69 -8.03
N TYR A 143 -1.63 4.52 -8.37
CA TYR A 143 -0.76 4.32 -9.54
C TYR A 143 -1.24 3.14 -10.39
N ASP A 144 -1.01 3.22 -11.70
CA ASP A 144 -1.54 2.21 -12.63
C ASP A 144 -0.84 0.87 -12.50
N LEU A 145 -1.58 -0.22 -12.65
CA LEU A 145 -1.09 -1.57 -12.42
C LEU A 145 -0.65 -2.29 -13.71
N ALA A 146 0.30 -3.20 -13.57
CA ALA A 146 0.70 -4.16 -14.58
C ALA A 146 -0.31 -5.34 -14.64
N PRO A 147 -0.54 -5.96 -15.81
CA PRO A 147 0.26 -5.85 -17.05
C PRO A 147 -0.12 -4.72 -18.02
N GLU A 148 -1.20 -3.98 -17.77
CA GLU A 148 -1.70 -2.90 -18.64
C GLU A 148 -0.67 -1.77 -18.76
N PHE A 149 -0.17 -1.32 -17.61
CA PHE A 149 0.89 -0.30 -17.52
C PHE A 149 2.15 -0.93 -16.95
N LYS A 150 3.30 -0.70 -17.60
CA LYS A 150 4.56 -1.38 -17.28
C LYS A 150 5.63 -0.37 -16.87
N TYR A 151 6.62 -0.85 -16.10
CA TYR A 151 7.79 -0.06 -15.76
C TYR A 151 8.38 0.62 -17.03
N PRO A 152 8.69 1.93 -17.00
CA PRO A 152 8.80 2.80 -15.84
C PRO A 152 7.54 3.61 -15.45
N HIS A 153 6.35 3.31 -15.98
CA HIS A 153 5.12 4.11 -15.79
C HIS A 153 4.81 4.44 -14.32
N GLN A 154 4.85 3.43 -13.44
CA GLN A 154 4.59 3.61 -12.01
C GLN A 154 5.62 4.52 -11.31
N LEU A 155 6.88 4.50 -11.76
CA LEU A 155 7.92 5.41 -11.28
C LEU A 155 7.68 6.83 -11.80
N GLN A 156 7.21 7.00 -13.04
CA GLN A 156 6.85 8.30 -13.57
C GLN A 156 5.68 8.92 -12.79
N GLN A 157 4.63 8.15 -12.48
CA GLN A 157 3.53 8.59 -11.61
C GLN A 157 4.01 8.94 -10.20
N THR A 158 4.92 8.14 -9.63
CA THR A 158 5.54 8.42 -8.32
C THR A 158 6.32 9.73 -8.31
N ILE A 159 7.08 10.02 -9.38
CA ILE A 159 7.82 11.29 -9.55
C ILE A 159 6.84 12.46 -9.73
N SER A 160 5.81 12.32 -10.56
CA SER A 160 4.76 13.34 -10.73
C SER A 160 4.04 13.66 -9.42
N ALA A 161 3.69 12.64 -8.63
CA ALA A 161 3.06 12.81 -7.32
C ALA A 161 3.99 13.52 -6.32
N TYR A 162 5.28 13.17 -6.28
CA TYR A 162 6.24 13.89 -5.45
C TYR A 162 6.40 15.35 -5.87
N ALA A 163 6.55 15.62 -7.17
CA ALA A 163 6.70 16.96 -7.71
C ALA A 163 5.44 17.83 -7.46
N TRP A 164 4.25 17.25 -7.63
CA TRP A 164 2.98 17.90 -7.31
C TRP A 164 2.87 18.22 -5.81
N LEU A 165 3.17 17.26 -4.92
CA LEU A 165 3.17 17.51 -3.48
C LEU A 165 4.19 18.60 -3.07
N ARG A 166 5.35 18.67 -3.72
CA ARG A 166 6.34 19.75 -3.50
C ARG A 166 5.89 21.14 -3.96
N ALA A 167 4.83 21.22 -4.78
CA ALA A 167 4.17 22.48 -5.12
C ALA A 167 2.95 22.77 -4.23
N GLU A 168 2.28 21.74 -3.72
CA GLU A 168 1.07 21.80 -2.86
C GLU A 168 1.38 22.03 -1.37
N THR A 169 2.64 21.93 -0.91
CA THR A 169 2.99 22.17 0.49
C THR A 169 4.34 22.87 0.66
N SER A 170 4.40 23.79 1.62
CA SER A 170 5.64 24.43 2.07
C SER A 170 6.46 23.51 2.99
N GLY A 171 5.77 22.60 3.69
CA GLY A 171 6.29 21.78 4.78
C GLY A 171 7.16 20.59 4.34
N PRO A 172 7.70 19.86 5.33
CA PRO A 172 8.54 18.70 5.07
C PRO A 172 7.72 17.54 4.51
N ILE A 173 8.31 16.84 3.52
CA ILE A 173 7.73 15.62 2.95
C ILE A 173 8.48 14.39 3.44
N LEU A 174 7.75 13.41 3.97
CA LEU A 174 8.22 12.04 4.22
C LEU A 174 7.75 11.12 3.10
N VAL A 175 8.59 10.21 2.62
CA VAL A 175 8.15 9.15 1.68
C VAL A 175 7.98 7.83 2.44
N VAL A 176 6.87 7.12 2.23
CA VAL A 176 6.60 5.83 2.86
C VAL A 176 6.13 4.85 1.79
N GLY A 177 6.59 3.60 1.84
CA GLY A 177 6.03 2.58 0.96
C GLY A 177 6.38 1.15 1.39
N ASP A 178 5.47 0.23 1.13
CA ASP A 178 5.61 -1.20 1.41
C ASP A 178 5.85 -2.03 0.15
N SER A 179 6.60 -3.13 0.24
CA SER A 179 6.78 -4.09 -0.86
C SER A 179 7.17 -3.40 -2.19
N ALA A 180 6.31 -3.46 -3.22
CA ALA A 180 6.48 -2.77 -4.51
C ALA A 180 6.45 -1.23 -4.40
N GLY A 181 5.63 -0.65 -3.53
CA GLY A 181 5.66 0.77 -3.22
C GLY A 181 6.95 1.17 -2.49
N GLY A 182 7.52 0.27 -1.70
CA GLY A 182 8.86 0.41 -1.13
C GLY A 182 9.98 0.42 -2.18
N ASN A 183 9.81 -0.31 -3.29
CA ASN A 183 10.69 -0.23 -4.47
C ASN A 183 10.54 1.14 -5.17
N LEU A 184 9.30 1.59 -5.44
CA LEU A 184 9.03 2.91 -6.02
C LEU A 184 9.59 4.06 -5.18
N ALA A 185 9.47 3.98 -3.85
CA ALA A 185 10.07 4.94 -2.93
C ALA A 185 11.62 4.97 -3.05
N ALA A 186 12.28 3.81 -3.12
CA ALA A 186 13.73 3.74 -3.32
C ALA A 186 14.18 4.29 -4.69
N LEU A 187 13.41 4.01 -5.75
CA LEU A 187 13.66 4.55 -7.10
C LEU A 187 13.41 6.06 -7.19
N LEU A 188 12.39 6.58 -6.49
CA LEU A 188 12.13 8.01 -6.36
C LEU A 188 13.32 8.73 -5.69
N LEU A 189 13.85 8.19 -4.59
CA LEU A 189 15.04 8.74 -3.93
C LEU A 189 16.25 8.73 -4.85
N GLN A 190 16.47 7.64 -5.60
CA GLN A 190 17.53 7.54 -6.59
C GLN A 190 17.37 8.58 -7.72
N HIS A 191 16.14 8.83 -8.18
CA HIS A 191 15.84 9.87 -9.17
C HIS A 191 16.12 11.27 -8.62
N ILE A 192 15.63 11.58 -7.41
CA ILE A 192 15.83 12.87 -6.72
C ILE A 192 17.32 13.20 -6.59
N VAL A 193 18.14 12.23 -6.15
CA VAL A 193 19.59 12.41 -6.03
C VAL A 193 20.26 12.63 -7.39
N ARG A 194 19.91 11.83 -8.42
CA ARG A 194 20.48 11.99 -9.78
C ARG A 194 20.09 13.29 -10.47
N ALA A 195 18.89 13.79 -10.22
CA ALA A 195 18.37 15.03 -10.79
C ALA A 195 18.64 16.27 -9.92
N ASN A 196 19.33 16.12 -8.79
CA ASN A 196 19.61 17.18 -7.80
C ASN A 196 18.35 17.95 -7.36
N LEU A 197 17.25 17.22 -7.15
CA LEU A 197 15.95 17.78 -6.73
C LEU A 197 15.92 17.98 -5.20
N PRO A 198 15.08 18.90 -4.68
CA PRO A 198 14.88 19.06 -3.24
C PRO A 198 14.46 17.74 -2.59
N PRO A 199 15.19 17.21 -1.59
CA PRO A 199 14.90 15.90 -1.02
C PRO A 199 13.70 15.93 -0.05
N PRO A 200 13.09 14.75 0.22
CA PRO A 200 12.24 14.56 1.40
C PRO A 200 13.09 14.61 2.68
N VAL A 201 12.45 14.82 3.84
CA VAL A 201 13.15 14.78 5.14
C VAL A 201 13.56 13.36 5.58
N GLY A 202 13.07 12.35 4.88
CA GLY A 202 13.44 10.94 5.08
C GLY A 202 12.54 10.02 4.28
N ALA A 203 12.74 8.71 4.46
CA ALA A 203 11.84 7.69 3.95
C ALA A 203 11.70 6.51 4.91
N ILE A 204 10.54 5.84 4.88
CA ILE A 204 10.27 4.59 5.60
C ILE A 204 9.93 3.51 4.56
N LEU A 205 10.76 2.48 4.48
CA LEU A 205 10.60 1.38 3.52
C LEU A 205 10.20 0.11 4.26
N LEU A 206 8.96 -0.36 4.05
CA LEU A 206 8.38 -1.48 4.77
C LEU A 206 8.52 -2.76 3.93
N SER A 207 9.50 -3.62 4.28
CA SER A 207 9.85 -4.83 3.51
C SER A 207 9.97 -4.57 1.99
N PRO A 208 10.80 -3.61 1.55
CA PRO A 208 10.81 -3.14 0.16
C PRO A 208 11.35 -4.20 -0.80
N TRP A 209 10.64 -4.42 -1.91
CA TRP A 209 11.01 -5.42 -2.92
C TRP A 209 12.09 -4.89 -3.87
N VAL A 210 13.32 -4.77 -3.39
CA VAL A 210 14.44 -4.16 -4.14
C VAL A 210 15.18 -5.11 -5.08
N ASP A 211 15.04 -6.44 -4.91
CA ASP A 211 15.54 -7.45 -5.84
C ASP A 211 14.38 -8.11 -6.61
N VAL A 212 14.05 -7.55 -7.77
CA VAL A 212 13.01 -8.08 -8.68
C VAL A 212 13.48 -9.34 -9.43
N ALA A 213 14.78 -9.65 -9.41
CA ALA A 213 15.33 -10.86 -10.04
C ALA A 213 15.32 -12.09 -9.12
N GLY A 214 14.92 -11.95 -7.84
CA GLY A 214 14.75 -13.07 -6.91
C GLY A 214 16.06 -13.75 -6.48
N THR A 215 17.20 -13.09 -6.65
CA THR A 215 18.55 -13.67 -6.51
C THR A 215 19.06 -13.75 -5.07
N ALA A 216 18.52 -12.92 -4.17
CA ALA A 216 18.97 -12.86 -2.77
C ALA A 216 18.79 -14.22 -2.05
N PRO A 217 19.82 -14.74 -1.32
CA PRO A 217 19.74 -16.03 -0.62
C PRO A 217 18.62 -16.15 0.44
N SER A 218 17.97 -15.04 0.80
CA SER A 218 16.76 -15.02 1.63
C SER A 218 15.56 -15.73 0.97
N TYR A 219 15.41 -15.66 -0.37
CA TYR A 219 14.32 -16.34 -1.08
C TYR A 219 14.34 -17.85 -0.83
N ALA A 220 15.50 -18.49 -1.02
CA ALA A 220 15.67 -19.92 -0.74
C ALA A 220 15.59 -20.25 0.76
N ARG A 221 16.15 -19.40 1.63
CA ARG A 221 16.20 -19.62 3.09
C ARG A 221 14.81 -19.54 3.75
N ASN A 222 13.98 -18.60 3.30
CA ASN A 222 12.70 -18.29 3.92
C ASN A 222 11.51 -18.99 3.24
N ALA A 223 11.70 -19.72 2.13
CA ALA A 223 10.63 -20.31 1.32
C ALA A 223 9.59 -21.16 2.10
N ALA A 224 9.98 -21.77 3.23
CA ALA A 224 9.08 -22.56 4.07
C ALA A 224 8.24 -21.71 5.06
N THR A 225 8.64 -20.46 5.33
CA THR A 225 8.01 -19.56 6.29
C THR A 225 7.33 -18.35 5.65
N ASP A 226 7.86 -17.86 4.51
CA ASP A 226 7.41 -16.62 3.88
C ASP A 226 5.93 -16.63 3.47
N VAL A 227 5.29 -15.48 3.59
CA VAL A 227 3.84 -15.27 3.40
C VAL A 227 3.49 -14.97 1.94
N PHE A 228 4.50 -14.63 1.13
CA PHE A 228 4.41 -14.57 -0.32
C PHE A 228 5.26 -15.67 -0.93
N LEU A 229 4.79 -16.26 -2.04
CA LEU A 229 5.59 -17.16 -2.85
C LEU A 229 6.51 -16.34 -3.78
N PRO A 230 7.70 -16.86 -4.16
CA PRO A 230 8.58 -16.24 -5.15
C PRO A 230 7.94 -16.12 -6.55
#